data_AF-A0A3R7DHQ3-F1
#
_entry.id   AF-A0A3R7DHQ3-F1
#
_cell.length_a   1.000
_cell.length_b   1.000
_cell.length_c   1.000
_cell.angle_alpha   90.00
_cell.angle_beta   90.00
_cell.angle_gamma   90.00
#
_symmetry.space_group_name_H-M   'P 1'
#
loop_
_entity.id
_entity.type
_entity.pdbx_description
1 polymer ?
#
loop_
_entity_poly.entity_id
_entity_poly.type
_entity_poly.pdbx_seq_one_letter_code
_entity_poly.pdbx_strand_id
1 'polypeptide(L)'
;MVTTTVTTSSTVLSSPKAKQAPSITTTVSLNHVFPNSYKDDLAVHSLQVPADVGHARYLDQSLPYVPVFEEQYGPEVSSSLQTKYYTLTESGQAGIEAATATLHALFVQATEHVLANQESLAPYFHIPAALWPRIQDSWARQYVMFIH
;
A
#
# COMPACT_ATOMS: atom_id res chain seq x y z
N MET A 1 5.56 26.69 -11.03
CA MET A 1 4.93 26.68 -9.70
C MET A 1 3.43 26.56 -9.91
N VAL A 2 2.81 25.45 -9.51
CA VAL A 2 1.35 25.29 -9.59
C VAL A 2 0.87 24.90 -8.20
N THR A 3 0.33 25.88 -7.49
CA THR A 3 -0.33 25.67 -6.20
C THR A 3 -1.76 25.26 -6.49
N THR A 4 -2.08 23.97 -6.39
CA THR A 4 -3.46 23.52 -6.49
C THR A 4 -4.03 23.39 -5.09
N THR A 5 -4.80 24.39 -4.66
CA THR A 5 -5.64 24.31 -3.46
C THR A 5 -6.83 23.40 -3.77
N VAL A 6 -6.84 22.20 -3.23
CA VAL A 6 -8.04 21.35 -3.23
C VAL A 6 -8.90 21.77 -2.03
N THR A 7 -9.91 22.58 -2.32
CA THR A 7 -10.95 22.93 -1.34
C THR A 7 -12.04 21.85 -1.40
N THR A 8 -12.00 20.87 -0.51
CA THR A 8 -13.15 19.98 -0.31
C THR A 8 -14.16 20.68 0.59
N SER A 9 -15.16 21.30 -0.01
CA SER A 9 -16.33 21.84 0.69
C SER A 9 -17.29 20.70 1.01
N SER A 10 -17.35 20.28 2.26
CA SER A 10 -18.44 19.43 2.75
C SER A 10 -19.70 20.28 2.89
N THR A 11 -20.56 20.28 1.87
CA THR A 11 -21.88 20.91 1.98
C THR A 11 -22.79 20.00 2.80
N VAL A 12 -22.88 20.26 4.10
CA VAL A 12 -23.95 19.69 4.94
C VAL A 12 -25.12 20.66 4.91
N LEU A 13 -26.25 20.20 4.37
CA LEU A 13 -27.50 20.93 4.28
C LEU A 13 -28.17 20.98 5.68
N SER A 14 -28.16 22.14 6.34
CA SER A 14 -29.23 22.55 7.29
C SER A 14 -28.97 23.94 7.91
N SER A 15 -30.03 24.77 7.94
CA SER A 15 -30.10 26.07 8.65
C SER A 15 -30.20 25.92 10.19
N PRO A 16 -30.31 27.02 10.96
CA PRO A 16 -29.21 27.63 11.71
C PRO A 16 -29.28 27.29 13.21
N LYS A 17 -28.11 27.41 13.89
CA LYS A 17 -27.90 27.57 15.35
C LYS A 17 -27.17 26.39 16.02
N ALA A 18 -25.84 26.46 16.04
CA ALA A 18 -25.03 26.27 17.26
C ALA A 18 -23.52 26.37 16.96
N LYS A 19 -22.86 27.22 17.76
CA LYS A 19 -21.44 27.25 18.18
C LYS A 19 -20.37 26.60 17.28
N GLN A 20 -19.47 27.45 16.78
CA GLN A 20 -18.19 27.11 16.16
C GLN A 20 -17.45 26.01 16.94
N ALA A 21 -17.26 24.86 16.29
CA ALA A 21 -16.23 23.89 16.66
C ALA A 21 -14.90 24.29 15.98
N PRO A 22 -13.74 24.07 16.61
CA PRO A 22 -12.46 24.39 16.00
C PRO A 22 -12.23 23.50 14.77
N SER A 23 -12.13 24.12 13.60
CA SER A 23 -11.68 23.47 12.37
C SER A 23 -10.23 23.06 12.53
N ILE A 24 -9.97 21.75 12.71
CA ILE A 24 -8.62 21.21 12.71
C ILE A 24 -8.18 21.13 11.25
N THR A 25 -7.55 22.21 10.77
CA THR A 25 -6.89 22.24 9.47
C THR A 25 -5.57 21.49 9.60
N THR A 26 -5.58 20.18 9.34
CA THR A 26 -4.33 19.42 9.16
C THR A 26 -3.75 19.74 7.79
N THR A 27 -2.92 20.77 7.71
CA THR A 27 -2.07 21.03 6.53
C THR A 27 -0.99 19.97 6.44
N VAL A 28 -1.17 18.98 5.56
CA VAL A 28 -0.08 18.09 5.14
C VAL A 28 0.71 18.82 4.06
N SER A 29 1.85 19.39 4.42
CA SER A 29 2.76 20.04 3.48
C SER A 29 3.60 18.97 2.77
N LEU A 30 3.17 18.55 1.58
CA LEU A 30 3.91 17.61 0.76
C LEU A 30 4.96 18.38 -0.07
N ASN A 31 6.06 18.76 0.57
CA ASN A 31 7.19 19.48 -0.05
C ASN A 31 8.20 18.54 -0.74
N HIS A 32 7.75 17.45 -1.35
CA HIS A 32 8.60 16.58 -2.17
C HIS A 32 8.14 16.64 -3.62
N VAL A 33 9.08 16.88 -4.54
CA VAL A 33 8.89 16.55 -5.96
C VAL A 33 8.70 15.04 -5.99
N PHE A 34 7.46 14.57 -5.99
CA PHE A 34 7.19 13.15 -6.16
C PHE A 34 7.61 12.77 -7.58
N PRO A 35 8.57 11.85 -7.76
CA PRO A 35 8.77 11.28 -9.09
C PRO A 35 7.53 10.44 -9.36
N ASN A 36 6.65 10.88 -10.27
CA ASN A 36 5.62 9.96 -10.75
C ASN A 36 6.34 8.81 -11.45
N SER A 37 5.95 7.57 -11.16
CA SER A 37 6.31 6.45 -12.03
C SER A 37 5.39 6.46 -13.25
N TYR A 38 5.98 6.29 -14.43
CA TYR A 38 5.28 6.22 -15.70
C TYR A 38 5.34 4.81 -16.26
N LYS A 39 4.42 4.51 -17.19
CA LYS A 39 4.37 3.19 -17.84
C LYS A 39 5.70 2.83 -18.51
N ASP A 40 6.38 3.81 -19.07
CA ASP A 40 7.64 3.62 -19.79
C ASP A 40 8.83 3.34 -18.86
N ASP A 41 8.68 3.50 -17.54
CA ASP A 41 9.70 3.10 -16.56
C ASP A 41 9.81 1.59 -16.41
N LEU A 42 8.76 0.83 -16.79
CA LEU A 42 8.71 -0.62 -16.70
C LEU A 42 8.96 -1.25 -18.07
N ALA A 43 10.07 -1.99 -18.18
CA ALA A 43 10.39 -2.76 -19.36
C ALA A 43 10.21 -4.27 -19.11
N VAL A 44 9.75 -5.00 -20.12
CA VAL A 44 9.62 -6.45 -20.10
C VAL A 44 10.60 -7.05 -21.08
N HIS A 45 11.42 -7.97 -20.59
CA HIS A 45 12.41 -8.69 -21.39
C HIS A 45 12.00 -10.16 -21.46
N SER A 46 12.01 -10.72 -22.66
CA SER A 46 11.75 -12.15 -22.87
C SER A 46 13.05 -12.83 -23.25
N LEU A 47 13.40 -13.91 -22.55
CA LEU A 47 14.59 -14.70 -22.79
C LEU A 47 14.19 -16.15 -23.03
N GLN A 48 14.78 -16.76 -24.06
CA GLN A 48 14.69 -18.20 -24.26
C GLN A 48 15.84 -18.84 -23.48
N VAL A 49 15.50 -19.56 -22.42
CA VAL A 49 16.50 -20.27 -21.63
C VAL A 49 16.72 -21.64 -22.28
N PRO A 50 17.97 -22.02 -22.60
CA PRO A 50 18.29 -23.38 -23.02
C PRO A 50 17.79 -24.41 -22.00
N ALA A 51 17.25 -25.54 -22.46
CA ALA A 51 16.57 -26.53 -21.59
C ALA A 51 17.50 -27.11 -20.50
N ASP A 52 18.79 -27.22 -20.78
CA ASP A 52 19.83 -27.64 -19.84
C ASP A 52 20.03 -26.66 -18.68
N VAL A 53 19.85 -25.36 -18.92
CA VAL A 53 19.91 -24.31 -17.89
C VAL A 53 18.56 -24.16 -17.18
N GLY A 54 17.45 -24.28 -17.92
CA GLY A 54 16.09 -24.12 -17.40
C GLY A 54 15.74 -25.15 -16.32
N HIS A 55 16.26 -26.37 -16.43
CA HIS A 55 16.05 -27.47 -15.47
C HIS A 55 17.15 -27.57 -14.40
N ALA A 56 18.10 -26.64 -14.36
CA ALA A 56 19.14 -26.65 -13.34
C ALA A 56 18.55 -26.29 -11.96
N ARG A 57 19.00 -26.96 -10.90
CA ARG A 57 18.67 -26.57 -9.52
C ARG A 57 19.54 -25.39 -9.10
N TYR A 58 19.05 -24.18 -9.32
CA TYR A 58 19.74 -22.93 -8.96
C TYR A 58 19.40 -22.40 -7.57
N LEU A 59 18.45 -23.03 -6.87
CA LEU A 59 18.11 -22.68 -5.49
C LEU A 59 19.07 -23.35 -4.50
N ASP A 60 19.61 -22.56 -3.57
CA ASP A 60 20.52 -23.05 -2.54
C ASP A 60 19.76 -23.84 -1.46
N GLN A 61 19.93 -25.16 -1.48
CA GLN A 61 19.29 -26.10 -0.54
C GLN A 61 19.73 -25.92 0.92
N SER A 62 20.84 -25.22 1.17
CA SER A 62 21.29 -24.94 2.54
C SER A 62 20.39 -23.90 3.25
N LEU A 63 19.60 -23.14 2.49
CA LEU A 63 18.68 -22.15 3.03
C LEU A 63 17.39 -22.83 3.53
N PRO A 64 16.90 -22.52 4.75
CA PRO A 64 15.82 -23.27 5.38
C PRO A 64 14.47 -23.18 4.65
N TYR A 65 14.26 -22.13 3.85
CA TYR A 65 13.00 -21.90 3.12
C TYR A 65 12.95 -22.60 1.76
N VAL A 66 14.11 -22.94 1.20
CA VAL A 66 14.21 -23.50 -0.15
C VAL A 66 13.58 -24.90 -0.23
N PRO A 67 13.81 -25.83 0.72
CA PRO A 67 13.14 -27.13 0.70
C PRO A 67 11.62 -27.03 0.74
N VAL A 68 11.07 -26.09 1.53
CA VAL A 68 9.63 -25.85 1.63
C VAL A 68 9.06 -25.30 0.32
N PHE A 69 9.78 -24.36 -0.31
CA PHE A 69 9.41 -23.83 -1.62
C PHE A 69 9.40 -24.94 -2.69
N GLU A 70 10.47 -25.73 -2.76
CA GLU A 70 10.60 -26.78 -3.78
C GLU A 70 9.61 -27.94 -3.59
N GLU A 71 9.21 -28.25 -2.36
CA GLU A 71 8.15 -29.24 -2.11
C GLU A 71 6.82 -28.79 -2.73
N GLN A 72 6.51 -27.49 -2.70
CA GLN A 72 5.25 -26.94 -3.19
C GLN A 72 5.28 -26.59 -4.69
N TYR A 73 6.38 -26.05 -5.18
CA TYR A 73 6.47 -25.45 -6.52
C TYR A 73 7.48 -26.15 -7.44
N GLY A 74 8.28 -27.08 -6.91
CA GLY A 74 9.41 -27.66 -7.61
C GLY A 74 10.66 -26.77 -7.59
N PRO A 75 11.75 -27.19 -8.24
CA PRO A 75 13.03 -26.47 -8.24
C PRO A 75 13.04 -25.19 -9.08
N GLU A 76 11.95 -24.89 -9.80
CA GLU A 76 11.85 -23.79 -10.75
C GLU A 76 10.95 -22.66 -10.21
N VAL A 77 11.45 -21.43 -10.24
CA VAL A 77 10.71 -20.21 -9.85
C VAL A 77 9.75 -19.74 -10.96
N SER A 78 9.95 -20.19 -12.21
CA SER A 78 9.04 -19.90 -13.32
C SER A 78 8.71 -21.17 -14.10
N SER A 79 7.43 -21.42 -14.35
CA SER A 79 6.92 -22.64 -15.00
C SER A 79 7.07 -22.67 -16.53
N SER A 80 7.84 -21.76 -17.14
CA SER A 80 7.94 -21.60 -18.60
C SER A 80 9.40 -21.44 -19.03
N LEU A 81 9.82 -22.22 -20.04
CA LEU A 81 11.11 -22.07 -20.73
C LEU A 81 11.22 -20.75 -21.51
N GLN A 82 10.08 -20.09 -21.77
CA GLN A 82 10.04 -18.70 -22.19
C GLN A 82 9.99 -17.83 -20.93
N THR A 83 11.16 -17.61 -20.35
CA THR A 83 11.30 -16.81 -19.13
C THR A 83 11.18 -15.33 -19.48
N LYS A 84 10.41 -14.60 -18.66
CA LYS A 84 10.32 -13.15 -18.72
C LYS A 84 10.89 -12.57 -17.46
N TYR A 85 11.62 -11.48 -17.57
CA TYR A 85 11.99 -10.67 -16.43
C TYR A 85 11.64 -9.21 -16.70
N TYR A 86 11.45 -8.48 -15.61
CA TYR A 86 11.01 -7.10 -15.64
C TYR A 86 12.14 -6.22 -15.12
N THR A 87 12.33 -5.07 -15.74
CA THR A 87 13.26 -4.04 -15.25
C THR A 87 12.49 -2.77 -15.00
N LEU A 88 12.85 -2.07 -13.92
CA LEU A 88 12.31 -0.77 -13.57
C LEU A 88 13.45 0.24 -13.61
N THR A 89 13.20 1.43 -14.17
CA THR A 89 14.14 2.56 -14.05
C THR A 89 14.26 3.00 -12.59
N GLU A 90 15.37 3.66 -12.25
CA GLU A 90 15.56 4.22 -10.91
C GLU A 90 14.47 5.26 -10.56
N SER A 91 14.06 6.08 -11.54
CA SER A 91 12.95 7.03 -11.39
C SER A 91 11.62 6.32 -11.14
N GLY A 92 11.35 5.22 -11.85
CA GLY A 92 10.16 4.41 -11.64
C GLY A 92 10.12 3.79 -10.25
N GLN A 93 11.25 3.24 -9.79
CA GLN A 93 11.37 2.68 -8.44
C GLN A 93 11.09 3.75 -7.38
N ALA A 94 11.77 4.90 -7.46
CA ALA A 94 11.57 6.00 -6.52
C ALA A 94 10.10 6.48 -6.51
N GLY A 95 9.43 6.45 -7.66
CA GLY A 95 8.03 6.81 -7.75
C GLY A 95 7.09 5.81 -7.10
N ILE A 96 7.34 4.51 -7.26
CA ILE A 96 6.57 3.45 -6.58
C ILE A 96 6.79 3.53 -5.06
N GLU A 97 8.03 3.74 -4.60
CA GLU A 97 8.34 3.90 -3.18
C GLU A 97 7.58 5.09 -2.58
N ALA A 98 7.65 6.26 -3.23
CA ALA A 98 6.96 7.46 -2.77
C ALA A 98 5.43 7.31 -2.78
N ALA A 99 4.88 6.69 -3.82
CA ALA A 99 3.45 6.39 -3.90
C ALA A 99 3.02 5.41 -2.81
N THR A 100 3.83 4.39 -2.52
CA THR A 100 3.56 3.40 -1.47
C THR A 100 3.55 4.06 -0.09
N ALA A 101 4.53 4.91 0.21
CA ALA A 101 4.59 5.64 1.47
C ALA A 101 3.38 6.58 1.63
N THR A 102 3.03 7.30 0.56
CA THR A 102 1.90 8.24 0.56
C THR A 102 0.57 7.52 0.72
N LEU A 103 0.33 6.46 -0.04
CA LEU A 103 -0.89 5.66 0.07
C LEU A 103 -0.99 5.01 1.45
N HIS A 104 0.10 4.46 1.98
CA HIS A 104 0.10 3.90 3.33
C HIS A 104 -0.38 4.93 4.37
N ALA A 105 0.18 6.14 4.35
CA ALA A 105 -0.25 7.22 5.25
C ALA A 105 -1.74 7.59 5.06
N LEU A 106 -2.21 7.68 3.81
CA LEU A 106 -3.62 7.95 3.52
C LEU A 106 -4.54 6.84 4.04
N PHE A 107 -4.17 5.57 3.88
CA PHE A 107 -4.94 4.43 4.38
C PHE A 107 -4.96 4.39 5.91
N VAL A 108 -3.86 4.75 6.57
CA VAL A 108 -3.81 4.88 8.04
C VAL A 108 -4.77 5.97 8.51
N GLN A 109 -4.73 7.16 7.91
CA GLN A 109 -5.61 8.28 8.24
C GLN A 109 -7.09 7.94 7.96
N ALA A 110 -7.38 7.28 6.83
CA ALA A 110 -8.73 6.84 6.50
C ALA A 110 -9.24 5.80 7.52
N THR A 111 -8.38 4.89 7.96
CA THR A 111 -8.73 3.90 9.00
C THR A 111 -9.03 4.58 10.33
N GLU A 112 -8.22 5.55 10.74
CA GLU A 112 -8.49 6.37 11.94
C GLU A 112 -9.85 7.09 11.82
N HIS A 113 -10.15 7.66 10.66
CA HIS A 113 -11.43 8.31 10.40
C HIS A 113 -12.63 7.35 10.49
N VAL A 114 -12.48 6.12 9.98
CA VAL A 114 -13.50 5.05 10.08
C VAL A 114 -13.75 4.68 11.54
N LEU A 115 -12.69 4.51 12.33
CA LEU A 115 -12.81 4.15 13.75
C LEU A 115 -13.43 5.29 14.58
N ALA A 116 -13.12 6.54 14.26
CA ALA A 116 -13.71 7.71 14.91
C ALA A 116 -15.20 7.92 14.54
N ASN A 117 -15.61 7.52 13.33
CA ASN A 117 -16.98 7.67 12.81
C ASN A 117 -17.65 6.31 12.61
N GLN A 118 -17.42 5.40 13.55
CA GLN A 118 -17.84 4.00 13.42
C GLN A 118 -19.35 3.85 13.20
N GLU A 119 -20.19 4.65 13.85
CA GLU A 119 -21.65 4.54 13.72
C GLU A 119 -22.15 4.70 12.28
N SER A 120 -21.54 5.61 11.52
CA SER A 120 -21.92 5.89 10.13
C SER A 120 -21.14 5.05 9.12
N LEU A 121 -19.88 4.72 9.41
CA LEU A 121 -18.98 4.08 8.45
C LEU A 121 -18.85 2.56 8.63
N ALA A 122 -18.99 2.02 9.83
CA ALA A 122 -18.87 0.57 10.09
C ALA A 122 -19.77 -0.33 9.22
N PRO A 123 -21.03 0.04 8.92
CA PRO A 123 -21.90 -0.81 8.11
C PRO A 123 -21.34 -1.14 6.71
N TYR A 124 -20.50 -0.27 6.14
CA TYR A 124 -19.92 -0.47 4.81
C TYR A 124 -18.80 -1.53 4.76
N PHE A 125 -18.22 -1.88 5.91
CA PHE A 125 -17.09 -2.83 5.98
C PHE A 125 -17.54 -4.27 6.18
N HIS A 126 -18.83 -4.51 6.43
CA HIS A 126 -19.39 -5.84 6.68
C HIS A 126 -18.67 -6.64 7.78
N ILE A 127 -18.13 -5.93 8.79
CA ILE A 127 -17.49 -6.52 9.97
C ILE A 127 -18.54 -6.74 11.06
N PRO A 128 -18.61 -7.93 11.70
CA PRO A 128 -19.51 -8.19 12.81
C PRO A 128 -19.41 -7.15 13.94
N ALA A 129 -20.54 -6.64 14.40
CA ALA A 129 -20.64 -5.59 15.43
C ALA A 129 -19.79 -5.89 16.70
N ALA A 130 -19.74 -7.15 17.11
CA ALA A 130 -19.01 -7.59 18.30
C ALA A 130 -17.47 -7.46 18.19
N LEU A 131 -16.91 -7.33 16.98
CA LEU A 131 -15.46 -7.25 16.78
C LEU A 131 -14.92 -5.81 16.84
N TRP A 132 -15.78 -4.81 16.67
CA TRP A 132 -15.37 -3.41 16.60
C TRP A 132 -14.60 -2.90 17.84
N PRO A 133 -15.01 -3.22 19.08
CA PRO A 133 -14.24 -2.84 20.27
C PRO A 133 -12.81 -3.42 20.23
N ARG A 134 -12.65 -4.67 19.78
CA ARG A 134 -11.34 -5.31 19.66
C ARG A 134 -10.47 -4.68 18.57
N ILE A 135 -11.09 -4.24 17.48
CA ILE A 135 -10.40 -3.54 16.39
C ILE A 135 -9.88 -2.18 16.88
N GLN A 136 -10.70 -1.42 17.61
CA GLN A 136 -10.28 -0.16 18.23
C GLN A 136 -9.12 -0.37 19.21
N ASP A 137 -9.23 -1.37 20.09
CA ASP A 137 -8.16 -1.72 21.03
C ASP A 137 -6.86 -2.13 20.31
N SER A 138 -6.97 -2.90 19.22
CA SER A 138 -5.82 -3.30 18.41
C SER A 138 -5.16 -2.08 17.77
N TRP A 139 -5.95 -1.17 17.20
CA TRP A 139 -5.46 0.04 16.56
C TRP A 139 -4.73 0.96 17.54
N ALA A 140 -5.32 1.20 18.71
CA ALA A 140 -4.72 2.03 19.75
C ALA A 140 -3.36 1.48 20.24
N ARG A 141 -3.23 0.15 20.33
CA ARG A 141 -1.96 -0.51 20.72
C ARG A 141 -0.90 -0.40 19.64
N GLN A 142 -1.27 -0.55 18.36
CA GLN A 142 -0.31 -0.45 17.26
C GLN A 142 0.19 0.98 17.05
N TYR A 143 -0.66 1.99 17.27
CA TYR A 143 -0.26 3.39 17.12
C TYR A 143 0.81 3.80 18.15
N VAL A 144 0.77 3.27 19.37
CA VAL A 144 1.80 3.53 20.40
C VAL A 144 3.17 2.97 20.01
N MET A 145 3.21 1.92 19.18
CA MET A 145 4.47 1.29 18.74
C MET A 145 5.20 2.08 17.64
N PHE A 146 4.53 3.02 16.96
CA PHE A 146 5.12 3.84 15.90
C PHE A 146 5.58 5.24 16.36
N ILE A 147 5.38 5.60 17.63
CA ILE A 147 5.75 6.93 18.21
C ILE A 147 6.91 6.82 19.24
N HIS A 148 7.67 5.73 19.25
CA HIS A 148 8.95 5.61 19.96
C HIS A 148 10.03 5.06 19.03
#